data_AF-A0A8J7QD02-F1
#
_entry.id   AF-A0A8J7QD02-F1
#
_cell.length_a   1.000
_cell.length_b   1.000
_cell.length_c   1.000
_cell.angle_alpha   90.00
_cell.angle_beta   90.00
_cell.angle_gamma   90.00
#
_symmetry.space_group_name_H-M   'P 1'
#
loop_
_entity.id
_entity.type
_entity.pdbx_description
1 polymer ?
#
loop_
_entity_poly.entity_id
_entity_poly.type
_entity_poly.pdbx_seq_one_letter_code
_entity_poly.pdbx_strand_id
1 'polypeptide(L)'
;MELDLVWIYRRVGVNERLAAEKAHLAGRLLTNWNCPHGFHPKHCKKTPLKKAPKQWARDQGWPTPLLGFEKQFLETLLSDDDHFRLGLDKGGVELFVPIKEWVVPDKDVATWERENKDPKNWDALAGNFRVLCQILNHGVPVVVAGRTYTSSGTFYRDFVMKGYRNLEEGADLFILAP
;
A
#
# COMPACT_ATOMS: atom_id res chain seq x y z
N MET A 1 -11.92 19.35 -13.32
CA MET A 1 -11.50 19.29 -11.90
C MET A 1 -10.77 17.97 -11.74
N GLU A 2 -9.45 17.97 -11.94
CA GLU A 2 -8.61 16.81 -11.63
C GLU A 2 -8.62 16.62 -10.12
N LEU A 3 -9.02 15.44 -9.68
CA LEU A 3 -8.89 15.06 -8.28
C LEU A 3 -7.39 14.89 -8.02
N ASP A 4 -6.83 15.65 -7.08
CA ASP A 4 -5.47 15.46 -6.59
C ASP A 4 -5.37 14.04 -6.01
N LEU A 5 -4.85 13.11 -6.81
CA LEU A 5 -4.59 11.75 -6.38
C LEU A 5 -3.41 11.78 -5.42
N VAL A 6 -3.70 11.69 -4.13
CA VAL A 6 -2.68 11.45 -3.10
C VAL A 6 -2.21 10.01 -3.27
N TRP A 7 -0.97 9.86 -3.74
CA TRP A 7 -0.35 8.54 -3.88
C TRP A 7 0.23 8.11 -2.53
N ILE A 8 -0.33 7.04 -1.96
CA ILE A 8 0.36 6.29 -0.91
C ILE A 8 1.25 5.25 -1.56
N TYR A 9 2.41 5.01 -0.95
CA TYR A 9 3.37 4.05 -1.42
C TYR A 9 3.48 2.90 -0.41
N ARG A 10 3.42 1.67 -0.90
CA ARG A 10 3.76 0.48 -0.09
C ARG A 10 5.11 -0.07 -0.49
N ARG A 11 5.76 -0.72 0.46
CA ARG A 11 6.94 -1.54 0.18
C ARG A 11 6.58 -2.71 -0.73
N VAL A 12 7.47 -3.02 -1.65
CA VAL A 12 7.38 -4.17 -2.54
C VAL A 12 8.02 -5.39 -1.89
N GLY A 13 7.35 -6.53 -1.96
CA GLY A 13 7.86 -7.83 -1.54
C GLY A 13 8.71 -8.52 -2.60
N VAL A 14 9.46 -9.55 -2.20
CA VAL A 14 10.43 -10.26 -3.07
C VAL A 14 9.82 -10.98 -4.27
N ASN A 15 8.50 -11.21 -4.28
CA ASN A 15 7.79 -11.88 -5.38
C ASN A 15 6.98 -10.90 -6.25
N GLU A 16 7.20 -9.59 -6.11
CA GLU A 16 6.37 -8.56 -6.73
C GLU A 16 7.11 -7.76 -7.82
N ARG A 17 8.04 -8.39 -8.54
CA ARG A 17 8.85 -7.76 -9.59
C ARG A 17 7.99 -7.04 -10.62
N LEU A 18 6.93 -7.68 -11.11
CA LEU A 18 6.03 -7.09 -12.11
C LEU A 18 5.33 -5.81 -11.61
N ALA A 19 5.04 -5.70 -10.31
CA ALA A 19 4.46 -4.48 -9.76
C ALA A 19 5.48 -3.35 -9.72
N ALA A 20 6.72 -3.66 -9.32
CA ALA A 20 7.82 -2.70 -9.33
C ALA A 20 8.18 -2.24 -10.76
N GLU A 21 8.21 -3.17 -11.72
CA GLU A 21 8.48 -2.89 -13.13
C GLU A 21 7.42 -1.96 -13.72
N LYS A 22 6.13 -2.24 -13.51
CA LYS A 22 5.03 -1.36 -13.94
C LYS A 22 5.15 0.04 -13.34
N ALA A 23 5.48 0.15 -12.05
CA ALA A 23 5.68 1.44 -11.42
C ALA A 23 6.92 2.18 -11.96
N HIS A 24 7.99 1.45 -12.27
CA HIS A 24 9.22 2.00 -12.85
C HIS A 24 8.94 2.60 -14.23
N LEU A 25 8.27 1.84 -15.10
CA LEU A 25 7.86 2.29 -16.44
C LEU A 25 6.94 3.52 -16.37
N ALA A 26 6.11 3.62 -15.33
CA ALA A 26 5.26 4.78 -15.08
C ALA A 26 5.99 6.00 -14.47
N GLY A 27 7.30 5.90 -14.19
CA GLY A 27 8.05 6.96 -13.50
C GLY A 27 7.63 7.17 -12.05
N ARG A 28 7.04 6.15 -11.42
CA ARG A 28 6.46 6.21 -10.07
C ARG A 28 7.08 5.20 -9.10
N LEU A 29 8.10 4.44 -9.47
CA LEU A 29 8.80 3.59 -8.51
C LEU A 29 9.65 4.48 -7.58
N LEU A 30 9.49 4.34 -6.27
CA LEU A 30 10.38 4.96 -5.30
C LEU A 30 11.37 3.94 -4.74
N THR A 31 12.54 4.43 -4.36
CA THR A 31 13.56 3.65 -3.66
C THR A 31 13.87 4.30 -2.32
N ASN A 32 14.41 3.54 -1.36
CA ASN A 32 14.97 4.12 -0.14
C ASN A 32 16.20 5.04 -0.37
N TRP A 33 16.71 5.13 -1.60
CA TRP A 33 17.78 6.06 -1.99
C TRP A 33 17.26 7.40 -2.48
N ASN A 34 16.05 7.42 -3.04
CA ASN A 34 15.47 8.57 -3.74
C ASN A 34 14.08 8.92 -3.19
N CYS A 35 13.87 8.77 -1.87
CA CYS A 35 12.66 9.27 -1.22
C CYS A 35 12.72 10.80 -1.18
N PRO A 36 11.79 11.52 -1.82
CA PRO A 36 11.78 12.99 -1.78
C PRO A 36 11.73 13.49 -0.34
N HIS A 37 12.45 14.57 -0.03
CA HIS A 37 12.45 15.19 1.30
C HIS A 37 11.00 15.49 1.73
N GLY A 38 10.56 14.89 2.83
CA GLY A 38 9.18 14.99 3.32
C GLY A 38 8.33 13.72 3.10
N PHE A 39 8.74 12.84 2.17
CA PHE A 39 8.20 11.49 2.08
C PHE A 39 8.90 10.60 3.10
N HIS A 40 8.47 10.73 4.35
CA HIS A 40 8.70 9.71 5.36
C HIS A 40 7.48 8.79 5.37
N PRO A 41 7.47 7.68 4.61
CA PRO A 41 6.73 6.53 5.09
C PRO A 41 7.15 6.38 6.55
N LYS A 42 6.22 6.23 7.49
CA LYS A 42 6.55 5.82 8.87
C LYS A 42 7.42 4.53 8.92
N HIS A 43 7.60 3.88 7.77
CA HIS A 43 8.38 2.69 7.47
C HIS A 43 9.71 2.94 6.75
N CYS A 44 9.98 4.13 6.19
CA CYS A 44 11.31 4.50 5.67
C CYS A 44 12.14 5.00 6.85
N LYS A 45 12.39 4.11 7.82
CA LYS A 45 13.59 4.25 8.64
C LYS A 45 14.72 4.21 7.62
N LYS A 46 15.63 5.20 7.65
CA LYS A 46 16.89 5.10 6.90
C LYS A 46 17.60 3.85 7.43
N THR A 47 17.29 2.69 6.88
CA THR A 47 18.01 1.47 7.18
C THR A 47 19.40 1.75 6.65
N PRO A 48 20.42 1.88 7.51
CA PRO A 48 21.76 2.13 7.03
C PRO A 48 22.08 0.99 6.08
N LEU A 49 22.35 1.33 4.82
CA LEU A 49 22.68 0.36 3.80
C LEU A 49 23.90 -0.40 4.32
N LYS A 50 23.77 -1.73 4.45
CA LYS A 50 24.85 -2.59 4.99
C LYS A 50 26.15 -2.42 4.20
N LYS A 51 26.04 -2.02 2.93
CA LYS A 51 27.11 -1.55 2.04
C LYS A 51 26.57 -0.44 1.14
N ALA A 52 27.41 0.50 0.71
CA ALA A 52 27.01 1.46 -0.32
C ALA A 52 26.51 0.72 -1.58
N PRO A 53 25.36 1.09 -2.17
CA PRO A 53 24.74 0.36 -3.28
C PRO A 53 25.67 0.03 -4.43
N LYS A 54 26.55 0.98 -4.78
CA LYS A 54 27.57 0.78 -5.82
C LYS A 54 28.55 -0.34 -5.49
N GLN A 55 29.00 -0.42 -4.24
CA GLN A 55 29.93 -1.48 -3.82
C GLN A 55 29.23 -2.84 -3.81
N TRP A 56 28.00 -2.91 -3.30
CA TRP A 56 27.23 -4.16 -3.34
C TRP A 56 26.98 -4.62 -4.78
N ALA A 57 26.55 -3.72 -5.67
CA ALA A 57 26.34 -4.03 -7.08
C ALA A 57 27.62 -4.56 -7.73
N ARG A 58 28.77 -3.92 -7.46
CA ARG A 58 30.09 -4.40 -7.91
C ARG A 58 30.41 -5.81 -7.39
N ASP A 59 30.16 -6.08 -6.11
CA ASP A 59 30.40 -7.40 -5.50
C ASP A 59 29.54 -8.50 -6.16
N GLN A 60 28.39 -8.15 -6.75
CA GLN A 60 27.54 -9.08 -7.51
C GLN A 60 27.86 -9.13 -9.01
N GLY A 61 28.89 -8.40 -9.48
CA GLY A 61 29.22 -8.29 -10.91
C GLY A 61 28.24 -7.45 -11.72
N TRP A 62 27.40 -6.63 -11.08
CA TRP A 62 26.45 -5.76 -11.76
C TRP A 62 27.14 -4.50 -12.33
N PRO A 63 26.58 -3.91 -13.40
CA PRO A 63 27.11 -2.66 -13.95
C PRO A 63 27.13 -1.53 -12.92
N THR A 64 28.27 -0.83 -12.81
CA THR A 64 28.47 0.28 -11.85
C THR A 64 29.02 1.53 -12.54
N PRO A 65 28.31 2.10 -13.53
CA PRO A 65 28.78 3.26 -14.25
C PRO A 65 28.97 4.47 -13.31
N LEU A 66 29.87 5.38 -13.69
CA LEU A 66 30.12 6.60 -12.91
C LEU A 66 28.89 7.51 -12.90
N LEU A 67 28.23 7.65 -14.07
CA LEU A 67 27.00 8.40 -14.28
C LEU A 67 25.84 7.44 -14.57
N GLY A 68 24.63 7.76 -14.11
CA GLY A 68 23.45 6.94 -14.39
C GLY A 68 23.40 5.59 -13.65
N PHE A 69 24.19 5.42 -12.59
CA PHE A 69 24.21 4.18 -11.79
C PHE A 69 22.82 3.72 -11.34
N GLU A 70 21.99 4.63 -10.81
CA GLU A 70 20.66 4.26 -10.30
C GLU A 70 19.78 3.67 -11.40
N LYS A 71 19.78 4.28 -12.59
CA LYS A 71 19.04 3.78 -13.75
C LYS A 71 19.49 2.36 -14.11
N GLN A 72 20.80 2.15 -14.28
CA GLN A 72 21.30 0.85 -14.68
C GLN A 72 21.17 -0.22 -13.59
N PHE A 73 21.25 0.20 -12.32
CA PHE A 73 20.96 -0.64 -11.18
C PHE A 73 19.50 -1.12 -11.21
N LEU A 74 18.53 -0.22 -11.43
CA LEU A 74 17.12 -0.58 -11.52
C LEU A 74 16.82 -1.45 -12.74
N GLU A 75 17.46 -1.20 -13.88
CA GLU A 75 17.34 -2.05 -15.07
C GLU A 75 17.83 -3.49 -14.80
N THR A 76 18.95 -3.65 -14.10
CA THR A 76 19.46 -4.97 -13.71
C THR A 76 18.60 -5.60 -12.61
N LEU A 77 18.14 -4.83 -11.63
CA LEU A 77 17.28 -5.31 -10.56
C LEU A 77 15.94 -5.84 -11.10
N LEU A 78 15.40 -5.22 -12.14
CA LEU A 78 14.07 -5.54 -12.68
C LEU A 78 14.10 -6.50 -13.89
N SER A 79 15.29 -6.93 -14.34
CA SER A 79 15.45 -7.77 -15.54
C SER A 79 14.77 -9.13 -15.42
N ASP A 80 14.86 -9.75 -14.25
CA ASP A 80 14.30 -11.06 -13.95
C ASP A 80 14.10 -11.26 -12.45
N ASP A 81 13.41 -12.34 -12.09
CA ASP A 81 13.01 -12.60 -10.70
C ASP A 81 14.23 -12.93 -9.81
N ASP A 82 15.31 -13.50 -10.33
CA ASP A 82 16.49 -13.85 -9.55
C ASP A 82 17.27 -12.60 -9.12
N HIS A 83 17.52 -11.68 -10.05
CA HIS A 83 18.13 -10.38 -9.75
C HIS A 83 17.27 -9.57 -8.77
N PHE A 84 15.95 -9.58 -8.99
CA PHE A 84 15.00 -8.87 -8.15
C PHE A 84 15.04 -9.35 -6.69
N ARG A 85 14.96 -10.67 -6.48
CA ARG A 85 15.05 -11.29 -5.16
C ARG A 85 16.40 -11.01 -4.51
N LEU A 86 17.49 -11.19 -5.25
CA LEU A 86 18.84 -10.96 -4.75
C LEU A 86 19.03 -9.51 -4.26
N GLY A 87 18.55 -8.54 -5.03
CA GLY A 87 18.62 -7.12 -4.67
C GLY A 87 17.81 -6.78 -3.43
N LEU A 88 16.56 -7.23 -3.35
CA LEU A 88 15.70 -6.95 -2.19
C LEU A 88 16.19 -7.64 -0.91
N ASP A 89 16.68 -8.88 -0.99
CA ASP A 89 17.10 -9.65 0.19
C ASP A 89 18.49 -9.25 0.70
N LYS A 90 19.45 -9.04 -0.22
CA LYS A 90 20.86 -8.87 0.13
C LYS A 90 21.40 -7.47 -0.19
N GLY A 91 20.80 -6.75 -1.13
CA GLY A 91 21.27 -5.44 -1.59
C GLY A 91 20.87 -4.28 -0.70
N GLY A 92 19.91 -4.49 0.21
CA GLY A 92 19.43 -3.43 1.10
C GLY A 92 18.68 -2.30 0.36
N VAL A 93 18.35 -2.50 -0.92
CA VAL A 93 17.41 -1.65 -1.64
C VAL A 93 16.00 -1.98 -1.15
N GLU A 94 15.22 -0.96 -0.89
CA GLU A 94 13.78 -1.10 -0.66
C GLU A 94 13.07 -0.36 -1.78
N LEU A 95 12.12 -1.05 -2.40
CA LEU A 95 11.29 -0.50 -3.45
C LEU A 95 9.91 -0.17 -2.90
N PHE A 96 9.32 0.91 -3.42
CA PHE A 96 7.96 1.29 -3.08
C PHE A 96 7.15 1.61 -4.34
N VAL A 97 5.96 1.04 -4.43
CA VAL A 97 5.04 1.24 -5.55
C VAL A 97 3.84 2.07 -5.10
N PRO A 98 3.30 2.93 -5.97
CA PRO A 98 2.09 3.66 -5.68
C PRO A 98 0.91 2.69 -5.57
N ILE A 99 0.07 2.90 -4.56
CA ILE A 99 -1.23 2.29 -4.45
C ILE A 99 -2.24 3.41 -4.64
N LYS A 100 -3.27 3.17 -5.45
CA LYS A 100 -4.46 4.02 -5.45
C LYS A 100 -5.21 3.75 -4.16
N GLU A 101 -5.40 4.75 -3.32
CA GLU A 101 -6.32 4.62 -2.19
C GLU A 101 -7.77 4.56 -2.70
N TRP A 102 -8.60 3.82 -1.98
CA TRP A 102 -10.04 3.94 -2.10
C TRP A 102 -10.54 4.96 -1.07
N VAL A 103 -10.84 6.17 -1.52
CA VAL A 103 -11.40 7.21 -0.65
C VAL A 103 -12.92 7.08 -0.64
N VAL A 104 -13.47 6.79 0.53
CA VAL A 104 -14.92 6.81 0.75
C VAL A 104 -15.38 8.27 0.78
N PRO A 105 -16.30 8.67 -0.12
CA PRO A 105 -16.89 10.00 -0.10
C PRO A 105 -17.58 10.33 1.22
N ASP A 106 -17.46 11.57 1.70
CA ASP A 106 -18.13 12.02 2.94
C ASP A 106 -19.65 11.83 2.91
N LYS A 107 -20.27 11.94 1.72
CA LYS A 107 -21.70 11.67 1.52
C LYS A 107 -22.09 10.21 1.84
N ASP A 108 -21.19 9.26 1.61
CA ASP A 108 -21.45 7.84 1.84
C ASP A 108 -21.32 7.55 3.34
N VAL A 109 -20.32 8.15 4.01
CA VAL A 109 -20.20 8.12 5.48
C VAL A 109 -21.45 8.70 6.16
N ALA A 110 -21.92 9.86 5.71
CA ALA A 110 -23.14 10.47 6.23
C ALA A 110 -24.40 9.62 5.98
N THR A 111 -24.41 8.84 4.89
CA THR A 111 -25.48 7.89 4.59
C THR A 111 -25.44 6.71 5.55
N TRP A 112 -24.26 6.13 5.78
CA TRP A 112 -24.07 5.04 6.74
C TRP A 112 -24.48 5.42 8.16
N GLU A 113 -24.14 6.62 8.62
CA GLU A 113 -24.58 7.12 9.94
C GLU A 113 -26.10 7.22 10.06
N ARG A 114 -26.79 7.52 8.95
CA ARG A 114 -28.26 7.55 8.90
C ARG A 114 -28.85 6.14 8.88
N GLU A 115 -28.31 5.27 8.04
CA GLU A 115 -28.74 3.87 7.90
C GLU A 115 -28.55 3.08 9.19
N ASN A 116 -27.49 3.34 9.94
CA ASN A 116 -27.22 2.71 11.23
C ASN A 116 -28.35 2.89 12.26
N LYS A 117 -29.20 3.93 12.10
CA LYS A 117 -30.32 4.21 13.01
C LYS A 117 -31.57 3.40 12.71
N ASP A 118 -31.65 2.74 11.55
CA ASP A 118 -32.81 1.95 11.14
C ASP A 118 -32.38 0.49 10.90
N PRO A 119 -32.83 -0.46 11.74
CA PRO A 119 -32.49 -1.88 11.60
C PRO A 119 -32.78 -2.48 10.22
N LYS A 120 -33.73 -1.93 9.47
CA LYS A 120 -34.05 -2.39 8.11
C LYS A 120 -32.91 -2.19 7.11
N ASN A 121 -31.96 -1.31 7.41
CA ASN A 121 -30.83 -0.99 6.54
C ASN A 121 -29.52 -1.65 6.99
N TRP A 122 -29.51 -2.40 8.10
CA TRP A 122 -28.27 -2.97 8.65
C TRP A 122 -27.61 -3.97 7.70
N ASP A 123 -28.38 -4.75 6.96
CA ASP A 123 -27.84 -5.69 5.97
C ASP A 123 -27.11 -4.97 4.82
N ALA A 124 -27.70 -3.88 4.32
CA ALA A 124 -27.08 -3.05 3.27
C ALA A 124 -25.79 -2.38 3.79
N LEU A 125 -25.83 -1.88 5.01
CA LEU A 125 -24.69 -1.28 5.68
C LEU A 125 -23.55 -2.28 5.90
N ALA A 126 -23.87 -3.49 6.39
CA ALA A 126 -22.91 -4.58 6.53
C ALA A 126 -22.31 -4.99 5.17
N GLY A 127 -23.12 -5.01 4.11
CA GLY A 127 -22.67 -5.22 2.73
C GLY A 127 -21.63 -4.18 2.28
N ASN A 128 -21.87 -2.90 2.55
CA ASN A 128 -20.92 -1.82 2.25
C ASN A 128 -19.58 -2.02 2.99
N PHE A 129 -19.62 -2.37 4.27
CA PHE A 129 -18.41 -2.65 5.05
C PHE A 129 -17.68 -3.89 4.57
N ARG A 130 -18.39 -4.93 4.12
CA ARG A 130 -17.77 -6.12 3.52
C ARG A 130 -16.99 -5.77 2.26
N VAL A 131 -17.53 -4.91 1.38
CA VAL A 131 -16.82 -4.43 0.19
C VAL A 131 -15.52 -3.73 0.58
N LEU A 132 -15.55 -2.86 1.60
CA LEU A 132 -14.33 -2.21 2.09
C LEU A 132 -13.33 -3.20 2.68
N CYS A 133 -13.79 -4.21 3.42
CA CYS A 133 -12.94 -5.30 3.92
C CYS A 133 -12.29 -6.08 2.76
N GLN A 134 -13.01 -6.35 1.68
CA GLN A 134 -12.46 -7.01 0.49
C GLN A 134 -11.40 -6.15 -0.19
N ILE A 135 -11.67 -4.86 -0.39
CA ILE A 135 -10.71 -3.89 -0.93
C ILE A 135 -9.41 -3.89 -0.09
N LEU A 136 -9.55 -3.84 1.24
CA LEU A 136 -8.41 -3.93 2.17
C LEU A 136 -7.67 -5.26 2.09
N ASN A 137 -8.39 -6.38 1.96
CA ASN A 137 -7.80 -7.72 1.79
C ASN A 137 -7.03 -7.86 0.47
N HIS A 138 -7.41 -7.10 -0.57
CA HIS A 138 -6.66 -6.97 -1.82
C HIS A 138 -5.47 -6.00 -1.74
N GLY A 139 -5.16 -5.47 -0.55
CA GLY A 139 -4.02 -4.60 -0.31
C GLY A 139 -4.24 -3.16 -0.77
N VAL A 140 -5.48 -2.76 -1.01
CA VAL A 140 -5.85 -1.38 -1.34
C VAL A 140 -6.23 -0.65 -0.05
N PRO A 141 -5.46 0.38 0.38
CA PRO A 141 -5.83 1.19 1.53
C PRO A 141 -7.17 1.89 1.29
N VAL A 142 -7.97 1.96 2.35
CA VAL A 142 -9.26 2.65 2.33
C VAL A 142 -9.18 3.87 3.25
N VAL A 143 -9.59 5.03 2.75
CA VAL A 143 -9.71 6.25 3.55
C VAL A 143 -11.17 6.48 3.87
N VAL A 144 -11.52 6.56 5.16
CA VAL A 144 -12.87 6.85 5.63
C VAL A 144 -12.81 8.02 6.61
N ALA A 145 -13.56 9.09 6.34
CA ALA A 145 -13.59 10.29 7.17
C ALA A 145 -12.18 10.83 7.52
N GLY A 146 -11.29 10.88 6.53
CA GLY A 146 -9.90 11.33 6.69
C GLY A 146 -8.95 10.35 7.39
N ARG A 147 -9.41 9.15 7.75
CA ARG A 147 -8.56 8.11 8.38
C ARG A 147 -8.28 6.97 7.40
N THR A 148 -7.00 6.66 7.21
CA THR A 148 -6.55 5.54 6.38
C THR A 148 -6.54 4.23 7.16
N TYR A 149 -7.08 3.19 6.53
CA TYR A 149 -7.06 1.81 6.97
C TYR A 149 -6.27 0.98 5.96
N THR A 150 -5.41 0.08 6.44
CA THR A 150 -4.56 -0.79 5.60
C THR A 150 -4.79 -2.28 5.86
N SER A 151 -5.72 -2.62 6.76
CA SER A 151 -6.16 -4.00 6.97
C SER A 151 -7.63 -4.05 7.37
N SER A 152 -8.33 -5.07 6.90
CA SER A 152 -9.73 -5.33 7.25
C SER A 152 -9.94 -5.47 8.76
N GLY A 153 -9.02 -6.11 9.47
CA GLY A 153 -9.10 -6.25 10.94
C GLY A 153 -9.00 -4.92 11.70
N THR A 154 -8.12 -4.00 11.27
CA THR A 154 -8.05 -2.66 11.90
C THR A 154 -9.24 -1.81 11.52
N PHE A 155 -9.72 -1.88 10.27
CA PHE A 155 -10.95 -1.22 9.84
C PHE A 155 -12.16 -1.70 10.64
N TYR A 156 -12.36 -3.01 10.74
CA TYR A 156 -13.48 -3.57 11.49
C TYR A 156 -13.44 -3.18 12.97
N ARG A 157 -12.31 -3.38 13.65
CA ARG A 157 -12.18 -3.08 15.07
C ARG A 157 -12.28 -1.57 15.37
N ASP A 158 -11.64 -0.72 14.57
CA ASP A 158 -11.49 0.70 14.90
C ASP A 158 -12.51 1.61 14.24
N PHE A 159 -13.19 1.16 13.19
CA PHE A 159 -14.26 1.90 12.53
C PHE A 159 -15.62 1.25 12.81
N VAL A 160 -15.81 0.00 12.37
CA VAL A 160 -17.12 -0.67 12.42
C VAL A 160 -17.58 -0.89 13.85
N MET A 161 -16.80 -1.59 14.69
CA MET A 161 -17.19 -1.88 16.08
C MET A 161 -17.33 -0.62 16.95
N LYS A 162 -16.62 0.46 16.62
CA LYS A 162 -16.69 1.70 17.42
C LYS A 162 -17.86 2.59 17.01
N GLY A 163 -18.12 2.70 15.71
CA GLY A 163 -19.16 3.59 15.15
C GLY A 163 -20.52 2.93 14.94
N TYR A 164 -20.56 1.62 14.80
CA TYR A 164 -21.72 0.86 14.30
C TYR A 164 -22.04 -0.36 15.17
N ARG A 165 -22.02 -0.17 16.49
CA ARG A 165 -22.26 -1.23 17.49
C ARG A 165 -23.56 -1.99 17.32
N ASN A 166 -24.58 -1.33 16.77
CA ASN A 166 -25.88 -1.96 16.56
C ASN A 166 -25.82 -3.12 15.55
N LEU A 167 -24.75 -3.23 14.74
CA LEU A 167 -24.53 -4.36 13.84
C LEU A 167 -24.11 -5.65 14.57
N GLU A 168 -23.73 -5.59 15.85
CA GLU A 168 -23.36 -6.76 16.68
C GLU A 168 -24.57 -7.67 16.98
N GLU A 169 -25.81 -7.21 16.74
CA GLU A 169 -27.04 -8.01 16.92
C GLU A 169 -27.34 -8.94 15.72
N GLY A 170 -26.30 -9.47 15.05
CA GLY A 170 -26.42 -10.58 14.09
C GLY A 170 -25.96 -10.33 12.65
N ALA A 171 -25.49 -9.13 12.31
CA ALA A 171 -25.02 -8.79 10.96
C ALA A 171 -23.48 -8.74 10.84
N ASP A 172 -22.77 -8.81 11.96
CA ASP A 172 -21.32 -8.62 12.08
C ASP A 172 -20.50 -9.81 11.55
N LEU A 173 -20.96 -11.05 11.76
CA LEU A 173 -20.34 -12.28 11.26
C LEU A 173 -20.21 -12.30 9.73
N PHE A 174 -21.06 -11.56 9.01
CA PHE A 174 -21.03 -11.46 7.56
C PHE A 174 -19.96 -10.50 7.03
N ILE A 175 -19.50 -9.53 7.82
CA ILE A 175 -18.55 -8.49 7.37
C ILE A 175 -17.14 -9.06 7.18
N LEU A 176 -16.78 -10.05 8.00
CA LEU A 176 -15.47 -10.71 7.99
C LEU A 176 -15.47 -12.06 7.27
N ALA A 177 -16.63 -12.54 6.81
CA ALA A 177 -16.74 -13.79 6.08
C ALA A 177 -16.02 -13.69 4.71
N PRO A 178 -15.20 -14.70 4.34
CA PRO A 178 -14.42 -14.70 3.10
C PRO A 178 -15.29 -14.57 1.84
#